data_AF-A0A3D2VWN7-F1
#
_entry.id   AF-A0A3D2VWN7-F1
#
_cell.length_a   1.000
_cell.length_b   1.000
_cell.length_c   1.000
_cell.angle_alpha   90.00
_cell.angle_beta   90.00
_cell.angle_gamma   90.00
#
_symmetry.space_group_name_H-M   'P 1'
#
loop_
_entity.id
_entity.type
_entity.pdbx_description
1 polymer ?
#
loop_
_entity_poly.entity_id
_entity_poly.type
_entity_poly.pdbx_seq_one_letter_code
_entity_poly.pdbx_strand_id
1 'polypeptide(L)'
;MSAVPAAHVYRRALDPDGQDSLAKLARLVRPGSQVLDLGAGPGVLGRYLAERLNCTVDGVESNPAAATEAAPWYRRLHCADLERIALVEHFAGCRYDFIVCADVLEHLRQPDALLAQLSGLLAANGHVLASVPNVAYAGLIADLLAGEFRYRSEGLLDRTHLRFFTLRSLARLLEETRLRAVAVDVVIRDLRESEFAGRYLDALPPALLRGLLGRPEALVYQYIVSARAATEADEIELPPLAGPAPELRFACQLFWRAPEADYRESDSGVSWGRIGASRQAVLLPIPALSNSPQALRLDLSDRPGLLRLYGLALRDGGKRLLWRWDGQRASLAAQPGQQLAFAEQDPSAGGLLVLLAGEDPHLELPVPAPALAALRDGGELAVDLSWPMSSDYLALVQDCIPRRDAAALQATLLGQIKELQAGNAALANRAADLEAIVATQIARGTALEGDLAVQTEAKSALEKELAILAARSGERAAAIGALRGSWRERVWAGLRRRWRG
;
A
#
# COMPACT_ATOMS: atom_id res chain seq x y z
N MET A 1 26.63 -16.55 9.85
CA MET A 1 26.49 -16.63 8.39
C MET A 1 25.15 -16.01 8.04
N SER A 2 25.13 -14.75 7.62
CA SER A 2 23.89 -14.06 7.24
C SER A 2 23.42 -14.66 5.91
N ALA A 3 22.17 -15.14 5.87
CA ALA A 3 21.56 -15.62 4.64
C ALA A 3 21.46 -14.45 3.67
N VAL A 4 22.04 -14.61 2.48
CA VAL A 4 21.77 -13.74 1.33
C VAL A 4 20.25 -13.82 1.07
N PRO A 5 19.52 -12.71 1.04
CA PRO A 5 18.08 -12.76 0.75
C PRO A 5 17.88 -13.37 -0.63
N ALA A 6 16.97 -14.35 -0.73
CA ALA A 6 16.68 -15.02 -1.98
C ALA A 6 16.25 -14.00 -3.04
N ALA A 7 16.84 -14.07 -4.23
CA ALA A 7 16.43 -13.26 -5.37
C ALA A 7 14.92 -13.45 -5.61
N HIS A 8 14.17 -12.34 -5.64
CA HIS A 8 12.73 -12.36 -5.77
C HIS A 8 12.36 -12.85 -7.18
N VAL A 9 11.65 -13.98 -7.29
CA VAL A 9 11.23 -14.52 -8.58
C VAL A 9 9.93 -13.83 -8.99
N TYR A 10 9.99 -12.89 -9.93
CA TYR A 10 8.80 -12.28 -10.51
C TYR A 10 8.06 -13.30 -11.40
N ARG A 11 6.89 -13.77 -10.94
CA ARG A 11 5.96 -14.56 -11.77
C ARG A 11 4.94 -13.63 -12.40
N ARG A 12 5.20 -13.18 -13.62
CA ARG A 12 4.25 -12.39 -14.42
C ARG A 12 3.71 -13.24 -15.57
N ALA A 13 2.41 -13.16 -15.83
CA ALA A 13 1.86 -13.64 -17.09
C ALA A 13 2.23 -12.63 -18.17
N LEU A 14 2.75 -13.09 -19.32
CA LEU A 14 3.05 -12.20 -20.44
C LEU A 14 1.79 -11.99 -21.28
N ASP A 15 1.30 -10.77 -21.28
CA ASP A 15 0.30 -10.29 -22.24
C ASP A 15 1.03 -9.53 -23.37
N PRO A 16 1.11 -10.07 -24.60
CA PRO A 16 1.82 -9.43 -25.70
C PRO A 16 1.26 -8.06 -26.11
N ASP A 17 -0.01 -7.79 -25.79
CA ASP A 17 -0.67 -6.52 -26.06
C ASP A 17 -0.54 -5.53 -24.88
N GLY A 18 0.03 -6.00 -23.77
CA GLY A 18 0.31 -5.22 -22.57
C GLY A 18 1.27 -4.05 -22.78
N GLN A 19 1.31 -3.14 -21.80
CA GLN A 19 2.17 -1.96 -21.82
C GLN A 19 3.35 -2.06 -20.84
N ASP A 20 3.51 -3.20 -20.17
CA ASP A 20 4.67 -3.48 -19.32
C ASP A 20 5.96 -3.68 -20.13
N SER A 21 7.10 -3.69 -19.41
CA SER A 21 8.43 -3.80 -19.99
C SER A 21 8.62 -5.09 -20.79
N LEU A 22 8.14 -6.22 -20.27
CA LEU A 22 8.34 -7.53 -20.89
C LEU A 22 7.55 -7.66 -22.19
N ALA A 23 6.30 -7.19 -22.21
CA ALA A 23 5.46 -7.12 -23.42
C ALA A 23 6.10 -6.24 -24.50
N LYS A 24 6.59 -5.06 -24.12
CA LYS A 24 7.27 -4.14 -25.05
C LYS A 24 8.55 -4.75 -25.62
N LEU A 25 9.39 -5.37 -24.80
CA LEU A 25 10.60 -6.08 -25.25
C LEU A 25 10.25 -7.23 -26.22
N ALA A 26 9.24 -8.05 -25.89
CA ALA A 26 8.83 -9.18 -26.71
C ALA A 26 8.37 -8.75 -28.12
N ARG A 27 7.68 -7.60 -28.25
CA ARG A 27 7.24 -7.05 -29.54
C ARG A 27 8.38 -6.59 -30.45
N LEU A 28 9.55 -6.28 -29.89
CA LEU A 28 10.72 -5.88 -30.68
C LEU A 28 11.45 -7.08 -31.30
N VAL A 29 11.24 -8.30 -30.76
CA VAL A 29 11.87 -9.51 -31.25
C VAL A 29 11.13 -10.03 -32.48
N ARG A 30 11.87 -10.23 -33.58
CA ARG A 30 11.32 -10.75 -34.83
C ARG A 30 11.08 -12.27 -34.73
N PRO A 31 10.01 -12.82 -35.33
CA PRO A 31 9.81 -14.27 -35.43
C PRO A 31 11.00 -14.98 -36.09
N GLY A 32 11.32 -16.19 -35.62
CA GLY A 32 12.40 -17.02 -36.15
C GLY A 32 13.82 -16.58 -35.77
N SER A 33 13.97 -15.61 -34.88
CA SER A 33 15.29 -15.05 -34.50
C SER A 33 16.08 -15.97 -33.57
N GLN A 34 17.41 -15.79 -33.54
CA GLN A 34 18.25 -16.30 -32.46
C GLN A 34 18.36 -15.27 -31.33
N VAL A 35 17.96 -15.67 -30.12
CA VAL A 35 17.84 -14.78 -28.95
C VAL A 35 18.69 -15.28 -27.80
N LEU A 36 19.42 -14.39 -27.14
CA LEU A 36 20.08 -14.65 -25.86
C LEU A 36 19.36 -13.87 -24.75
N ASP A 37 18.72 -14.57 -23.82
CA ASP A 37 18.01 -13.97 -22.67
C ASP A 37 18.91 -13.98 -21.42
N LEU A 38 19.31 -12.79 -20.96
CA LEU A 38 20.18 -12.63 -19.80
C LEU A 38 19.33 -12.25 -18.58
N GLY A 39 19.27 -13.13 -17.58
CA GLY A 39 18.33 -13.01 -16.47
C GLY A 39 16.98 -13.63 -16.81
N ALA A 40 16.99 -14.86 -17.36
CA ALA A 40 15.81 -15.52 -17.92
C ALA A 40 14.66 -15.74 -16.91
N GLY A 41 14.94 -15.68 -15.60
CA GLY A 41 13.96 -15.93 -14.55
C GLY A 41 13.29 -17.30 -14.73
N PRO A 42 11.98 -17.44 -14.48
CA PRO A 42 11.26 -18.68 -14.71
C PRO A 42 10.98 -18.98 -16.20
N GLY A 43 11.55 -18.19 -17.13
CA GLY A 43 11.48 -18.46 -18.57
C GLY A 43 10.21 -17.97 -19.27
N VAL A 44 9.49 -17.01 -18.69
CA VAL A 44 8.25 -16.46 -19.29
C VAL A 44 8.49 -15.90 -20.69
N LEU A 45 9.54 -15.08 -20.87
CA LEU A 45 9.90 -14.53 -22.17
C LEU A 45 10.37 -15.64 -23.12
N GLY A 46 11.35 -16.44 -22.71
CA GLY A 46 11.86 -17.55 -23.52
C GLY A 46 10.77 -18.49 -24.03
N ARG A 47 9.80 -18.85 -23.17
CA ARG A 47 8.62 -19.63 -23.55
C ARG A 47 7.82 -18.97 -24.67
N TYR A 48 7.48 -17.69 -24.50
CA TYR A 48 6.71 -16.96 -25.52
C TYR A 48 7.48 -16.87 -26.84
N LEU A 49 8.77 -16.54 -26.79
CA LEU A 49 9.61 -16.44 -27.98
C LEU A 49 9.73 -17.79 -28.71
N ALA A 50 9.89 -18.89 -27.97
CA ALA A 50 9.98 -20.23 -28.55
C ALA A 50 8.62 -20.70 -29.11
N GLU A 51 7.54 -20.67 -28.32
CA GLU A 51 6.24 -21.23 -28.72
C GLU A 51 5.49 -20.37 -29.74
N ARG A 52 5.52 -19.03 -29.59
CA ARG A 52 4.69 -18.12 -30.40
C ARG A 52 5.44 -17.50 -31.56
N LEU A 53 6.73 -17.21 -31.37
CA LEU A 53 7.55 -16.56 -32.39
C LEU A 53 8.50 -17.52 -33.10
N ASN A 54 8.53 -18.81 -32.72
CA ASN A 54 9.41 -19.83 -33.29
C ASN A 54 10.90 -19.41 -33.25
N CYS A 55 11.30 -18.67 -32.22
CA CYS A 55 12.67 -18.24 -32.01
C CYS A 55 13.51 -19.37 -31.40
N THR A 56 14.81 -19.36 -31.65
CA THR A 56 15.76 -20.19 -30.90
C THR A 56 16.33 -19.38 -29.76
N VAL A 57 16.06 -19.81 -28.52
CA VAL A 57 16.41 -19.05 -27.33
C VAL A 57 17.52 -19.76 -26.56
N ASP A 58 18.60 -19.04 -26.28
CA ASP A 58 19.61 -19.40 -25.29
C ASP A 58 19.54 -18.41 -24.13
N GLY A 59 20.10 -18.75 -22.95
CA GLY A 59 19.99 -17.85 -21.81
C GLY A 59 20.92 -18.14 -20.64
N VAL A 60 20.90 -17.23 -19.68
CA VAL A 60 21.58 -17.33 -18.39
C VAL A 60 20.62 -16.94 -17.28
N GLU A 61 20.55 -17.74 -16.22
CA GLU A 61 19.78 -17.46 -15.02
C GLU A 61 20.60 -17.84 -13.78
N SER A 62 20.61 -16.99 -12.76
CA SER A 62 21.42 -17.23 -11.56
C SER A 62 20.75 -18.14 -10.53
N ASN A 63 19.41 -18.14 -10.47
CA ASN A 63 18.62 -18.91 -9.54
C ASN A 63 18.36 -20.34 -10.09
N PRO A 64 18.86 -21.39 -9.42
CA PRO A 64 18.73 -22.76 -9.93
C PRO A 64 17.29 -23.25 -10.10
N ALA A 65 16.36 -22.81 -9.25
CA ALA A 65 14.95 -23.21 -9.35
C ALA A 65 14.27 -22.59 -10.57
N ALA A 66 14.48 -21.28 -10.78
CA ALA A 66 13.99 -20.58 -11.95
C ALA A 66 14.64 -21.12 -13.25
N ALA A 67 15.95 -21.38 -13.24
CA ALA A 67 16.64 -22.00 -14.38
C ALA A 67 16.06 -23.38 -14.72
N THR A 68 15.73 -24.19 -13.72
CA THR A 68 15.09 -25.51 -13.93
C THR A 68 13.70 -25.37 -14.55
N GLU A 69 12.90 -24.39 -14.09
CA GLU A 69 11.57 -24.08 -14.64
C GLU A 69 11.64 -23.59 -16.09
N ALA A 70 12.62 -22.75 -16.40
CA ALA A 70 12.83 -22.17 -17.71
C ALA A 70 13.38 -23.16 -18.75
N ALA A 71 14.23 -24.11 -18.34
CA ALA A 71 15.02 -24.99 -19.22
C ALA A 71 14.29 -25.60 -20.43
N PRO A 72 13.02 -26.07 -20.35
CA PRO A 72 12.32 -26.65 -21.50
C PRO A 72 12.17 -25.73 -22.71
N TRP A 73 12.25 -24.41 -22.49
CA TRP A 73 12.02 -23.40 -23.52
C TRP A 73 13.31 -22.88 -24.17
N TYR A 74 14.47 -23.34 -23.69
CA TYR A 74 15.77 -22.86 -24.11
C TYR A 74 16.56 -23.99 -24.77
N ARG A 75 17.19 -23.70 -25.91
CA ARG A 75 18.16 -24.60 -26.54
C ARG A 75 19.38 -24.79 -25.63
N ARG A 76 19.86 -23.71 -25.02
CA ARG A 76 20.95 -23.71 -24.04
C ARG A 76 20.67 -22.71 -22.93
N LEU A 77 20.56 -23.18 -21.69
CA LEU A 77 20.39 -22.35 -20.50
C LEU A 77 21.50 -22.64 -19.49
N HIS A 78 22.26 -21.62 -19.10
CA HIS A 78 23.29 -21.74 -18.08
C HIS A 78 22.80 -21.22 -16.73
N CYS A 79 22.89 -22.06 -15.70
CA CYS A 79 22.68 -21.63 -14.32
C CYS A 79 23.94 -20.93 -13.80
N ALA A 80 24.05 -19.61 -13.93
CA ALA A 80 25.26 -18.86 -13.60
C ALA A 80 25.00 -17.41 -13.19
N ASP A 81 25.95 -16.83 -12.45
CA ASP A 81 25.97 -15.41 -12.09
C ASP A 81 26.48 -14.57 -13.27
N LEU A 82 25.67 -13.62 -13.74
CA LEU A 82 26.01 -12.71 -14.85
C LEU A 82 27.25 -11.85 -14.57
N GLU A 83 27.59 -11.60 -13.30
CA GLU A 83 28.81 -10.85 -12.95
C GLU A 83 30.09 -11.70 -13.03
N ARG A 84 29.98 -13.01 -13.20
CA ARG A 84 31.11 -13.94 -13.17
C ARG A 84 31.28 -14.75 -14.44
N ILE A 85 30.21 -14.96 -15.19
CA ILE A 85 30.25 -15.76 -16.41
C ILE A 85 30.96 -15.01 -17.55
N ALA A 86 31.85 -15.72 -18.23
CA ALA A 86 32.41 -15.29 -19.52
C ALA A 86 31.45 -15.73 -20.64
N LEU A 87 30.54 -14.84 -21.05
CA LEU A 87 29.50 -15.12 -22.05
C LEU A 87 30.09 -15.52 -23.39
N VAL A 88 31.16 -14.85 -23.82
CA VAL A 88 31.83 -15.10 -25.12
C VAL A 88 32.37 -16.54 -25.20
N GLU A 89 32.81 -17.10 -24.07
CA GLU A 89 33.32 -18.47 -23.99
C GLU A 89 32.17 -19.49 -23.99
N HIS A 90 31.15 -19.27 -23.15
CA HIS A 90 30.02 -20.19 -23.00
C HIS A 90 29.12 -20.25 -24.24
N PHE A 91 29.06 -19.16 -24.99
CA PHE A 91 28.31 -19.05 -26.24
C PHE A 91 29.23 -18.86 -27.46
N ALA A 92 30.46 -19.39 -27.38
CA ALA A 92 31.41 -19.35 -28.49
C ALA A 92 30.80 -19.92 -29.78
N GLY A 93 31.05 -19.24 -30.90
CA GLY A 93 30.49 -19.58 -32.21
C GLY A 93 29.03 -19.19 -32.43
N CYS A 94 28.32 -18.73 -31.40
CA CYS A 94 26.95 -18.23 -31.56
C CYS A 94 26.94 -16.75 -31.96
N ARG A 95 25.89 -16.34 -32.68
CA ARG A 95 25.59 -14.95 -33.01
C ARG A 95 24.09 -14.74 -32.87
N TYR A 96 23.70 -13.71 -32.13
CA TYR A 96 22.30 -13.47 -31.79
C TYR A 96 21.75 -12.25 -32.54
N ASP A 97 20.55 -12.39 -33.08
CA ASP A 97 19.78 -11.28 -33.63
C ASP A 97 19.32 -10.34 -32.52
N PHE A 98 19.03 -10.90 -31.34
CA PHE A 98 18.64 -10.15 -30.15
C PHE A 98 19.32 -10.70 -28.90
N ILE A 99 19.86 -9.81 -28.07
CA ILE A 99 20.28 -10.11 -26.70
C ILE A 99 19.37 -9.30 -25.79
N VAL A 100 18.68 -9.93 -24.84
CA VAL A 100 17.69 -9.29 -23.97
C VAL A 100 18.23 -9.19 -22.55
N CYS A 101 18.11 -8.00 -21.96
CA CYS A 101 18.40 -7.69 -20.56
C CYS A 101 17.15 -7.06 -19.94
N ALA A 102 16.17 -7.90 -19.56
CA ALA A 102 14.91 -7.42 -18.98
C ALA A 102 15.08 -7.22 -17.46
N ASP A 103 15.09 -5.97 -17.01
CA ASP A 103 15.19 -5.59 -15.58
C ASP A 103 16.41 -6.25 -14.92
N VAL A 104 17.60 -6.08 -15.54
CA VAL A 104 18.86 -6.74 -15.15
C VAL A 104 19.94 -5.74 -14.73
N LEU A 105 20.15 -4.68 -15.50
CA LEU A 105 21.32 -3.81 -15.38
C LEU A 105 21.37 -3.08 -14.02
N GLU A 106 20.22 -2.78 -13.45
CA GLU A 106 20.03 -2.15 -12.14
C GLU A 106 20.43 -3.06 -10.96
N HIS A 107 20.45 -4.38 -11.15
CA HIS A 107 20.83 -5.36 -10.12
C HIS A 107 22.33 -5.69 -10.12
N LEU A 108 23.08 -5.27 -11.14
CA LEU A 108 24.51 -5.57 -11.26
C LEU A 108 25.38 -4.52 -10.55
N ARG A 109 26.48 -4.95 -9.95
CA ARG A 109 27.50 -4.02 -9.43
C ARG A 109 28.29 -3.42 -10.59
N GLN A 110 28.61 -4.21 -11.61
CA GLN A 110 29.38 -3.81 -12.78
C GLN A 110 28.63 -4.11 -14.10
N PRO A 111 27.55 -3.35 -14.41
CA PRO A 111 26.78 -3.57 -15.64
C PRO A 111 27.62 -3.33 -16.91
N ASP A 112 28.63 -2.47 -16.84
CA ASP A 112 29.60 -2.22 -17.90
C ASP A 112 30.36 -3.49 -18.32
N ALA A 113 30.77 -4.32 -17.35
CA ALA A 113 31.49 -5.56 -17.61
C ALA A 113 30.63 -6.61 -18.34
N LEU A 114 29.31 -6.63 -18.06
CA LEU A 114 28.37 -7.46 -18.81
C LEU A 114 28.21 -6.93 -20.24
N LEU A 115 27.89 -5.64 -20.39
CA LEU A 115 27.61 -5.00 -21.67
C LEU A 115 28.80 -5.10 -22.65
N ALA A 116 30.04 -4.97 -22.15
CA ALA A 116 31.25 -5.09 -22.95
C ALA A 116 31.38 -6.46 -23.66
N GLN A 117 30.78 -7.52 -23.11
CA GLN A 117 30.80 -8.85 -23.71
C GLN A 117 29.77 -9.02 -24.84
N LEU A 118 28.71 -8.19 -24.85
CA LEU A 118 27.55 -8.41 -25.73
C LEU A 118 27.85 -8.11 -27.19
N SER A 119 28.66 -7.08 -27.46
CA SER A 119 29.01 -6.67 -28.83
C SER A 119 29.63 -7.81 -29.66
N GLY A 120 30.45 -8.67 -29.04
CA GLY A 120 31.06 -9.84 -29.69
C GLY A 120 30.11 -11.00 -29.97
N LEU A 121 28.93 -11.01 -29.35
CA LEU A 121 27.90 -12.03 -29.49
C LEU A 121 26.75 -11.60 -30.41
N LEU A 122 26.69 -10.31 -30.79
CA LEU A 122 25.68 -9.81 -31.72
C LEU A 122 25.96 -10.28 -33.16
N ALA A 123 24.90 -10.63 -33.87
CA ALA A 123 24.92 -10.72 -35.33
C ALA A 123 25.16 -9.32 -35.95
N ALA A 124 25.47 -9.26 -37.25
CA ALA A 124 25.80 -8.00 -37.93
C ALA A 124 24.72 -6.91 -37.82
N ASN A 125 23.45 -7.30 -37.77
CA ASN A 125 22.29 -6.41 -37.55
C ASN A 125 21.59 -6.71 -36.21
N GLY A 126 22.33 -7.29 -35.26
CA GLY A 126 21.82 -7.69 -33.96
C GLY A 126 21.54 -6.49 -33.07
N HIS A 127 20.62 -6.67 -32.12
CA HIS A 127 20.27 -5.66 -31.15
C HIS A 127 20.42 -6.17 -29.71
N VAL A 128 20.91 -5.32 -28.81
CA VAL A 128 20.70 -5.47 -27.37
C VAL A 128 19.39 -4.77 -27.03
N LEU A 129 18.46 -5.47 -26.39
CA LEU A 129 17.21 -4.94 -25.87
C LEU A 129 17.30 -4.90 -24.35
N ALA A 130 17.05 -3.74 -23.73
CA ALA A 130 17.11 -3.61 -22.28
C ALA A 130 15.89 -2.86 -21.73
N SER A 131 15.34 -3.33 -20.60
CA SER A 131 14.45 -2.52 -19.77
C SER A 131 15.19 -2.03 -18.54
N VAL A 132 15.06 -0.75 -18.21
CA VAL A 132 15.79 -0.13 -17.10
C VAL A 132 14.89 0.89 -16.36
N PRO A 133 14.78 0.81 -15.02
CA PRO A 133 14.12 1.81 -14.17
C PRO A 133 14.68 3.22 -14.34
N ASN A 134 13.77 4.21 -14.37
CA ASN A 134 14.12 5.62 -14.50
C ASN A 134 14.12 6.35 -13.16
N VAL A 135 15.30 6.73 -12.66
CA VAL A 135 15.44 7.51 -11.42
C VAL A 135 14.99 8.97 -11.57
N ALA A 136 14.75 9.44 -12.80
CA ALA A 136 14.23 10.78 -13.07
C ALA A 136 12.69 10.88 -12.99
N TYR A 137 12.00 9.78 -12.66
CA TYR A 137 10.55 9.73 -12.46
C TYR A 137 10.10 10.77 -11.43
N ALA A 138 9.01 11.50 -11.73
CA ALA A 138 8.59 12.64 -10.92
C ALA A 138 8.26 12.28 -9.48
N GLY A 139 7.66 11.11 -9.24
CA GLY A 139 7.35 10.65 -7.87
C GLY A 139 8.61 10.50 -7.02
N LEU A 140 9.68 9.94 -7.59
CA LEU A 140 10.95 9.79 -6.88
C LEU A 140 11.63 11.13 -6.62
N ILE A 141 11.60 12.06 -7.59
CA ILE A 141 12.17 13.39 -7.38
C ILE A 141 11.38 14.15 -6.30
N ALA A 142 10.07 13.99 -6.23
CA ALA A 142 9.25 14.58 -5.17
C ALA A 142 9.65 14.03 -3.78
N ASP A 143 9.82 12.71 -3.64
CA ASP A 143 10.35 12.10 -2.41
C ASP A 143 11.73 12.66 -2.05
N LEU A 144 12.65 12.75 -3.01
CA LEU A 144 14.00 13.29 -2.81
C LEU A 144 13.99 14.76 -2.36
N LEU A 145 13.11 15.58 -2.94
CA LEU A 145 12.93 16.98 -2.53
C LEU A 145 12.37 17.09 -1.11
N ALA A 146 11.59 16.10 -0.66
CA ALA A 146 11.13 15.97 0.71
C ALA A 146 12.18 15.34 1.66
N GLY A 147 13.36 14.98 1.15
CA GLY A 147 14.42 14.34 1.93
C GLY A 147 14.25 12.82 2.13
N GLU A 148 13.36 12.17 1.38
CA GLU A 148 13.09 10.74 1.47
C GLU A 148 13.79 9.95 0.34
N PHE A 149 14.38 8.81 0.72
CA PHE A 149 14.93 7.83 -0.22
C PHE A 149 14.67 6.41 0.28
N ARG A 150 13.42 5.96 0.14
CA ARG A 150 12.93 4.74 0.78
C ARG A 150 13.01 3.53 -0.15
N TYR A 151 13.90 2.61 0.16
CA TYR A 151 13.94 1.29 -0.47
C TYR A 151 12.67 0.47 -0.16
N ARG A 152 12.21 -0.28 -1.15
CA ARG A 152 10.97 -1.07 -1.13
C ARG A 152 11.26 -2.53 -1.51
N SER A 153 10.26 -3.39 -1.45
CA SER A 153 10.37 -4.80 -1.90
C SER A 153 10.28 -4.96 -3.42
N GLU A 154 9.75 -3.94 -4.10
CA GLU A 154 9.55 -3.87 -5.54
C GLU A 154 9.49 -2.40 -5.96
N GLY A 155 9.52 -2.14 -7.27
CA GLY A 155 9.38 -0.80 -7.85
C GLY A 155 10.71 -0.12 -8.19
N LEU A 156 10.73 1.19 -8.41
CA LEU A 156 11.93 1.93 -8.83
C LEU A 156 13.05 1.84 -7.79
N LEU A 157 12.67 1.86 -6.51
CA LEU A 157 13.59 1.73 -5.37
C LEU A 157 13.52 0.33 -4.75
N ASP A 158 13.42 -0.73 -5.57
CA ASP A 158 13.62 -2.09 -5.08
C ASP A 158 14.96 -2.18 -4.33
N ARG A 159 14.95 -2.78 -3.14
CA ARG A 159 16.13 -2.96 -2.28
C ARG A 159 17.27 -3.73 -2.94
N THR A 160 16.99 -4.45 -4.02
CA THR A 160 17.98 -5.20 -4.80
C THR A 160 18.59 -4.36 -5.94
N HIS A 161 18.10 -3.15 -6.20
CA HIS A 161 18.73 -2.23 -7.16
C HIS A 161 20.00 -1.63 -6.57
N LEU A 162 21.12 -1.86 -7.25
CA LEU A 162 22.45 -1.35 -6.91
C LEU A 162 22.84 -0.15 -7.79
N ARG A 163 22.21 -0.01 -8.96
CA ARG A 163 22.46 1.05 -9.94
C ARG A 163 21.16 1.74 -10.32
N PHE A 164 21.24 3.05 -10.51
CA PHE A 164 20.11 3.91 -10.87
C PHE A 164 20.44 4.68 -12.14
N PHE A 165 19.49 4.74 -13.06
CA PHE A 165 19.72 5.33 -14.37
C PHE A 165 18.70 6.42 -14.70
N THR A 166 19.21 7.48 -15.33
CA THR A 166 18.47 8.34 -16.26
C THR A 166 18.73 7.87 -17.68
N LEU A 167 17.95 8.34 -18.66
CA LEU A 167 18.22 8.00 -20.06
C LEU A 167 19.65 8.39 -20.49
N ARG A 168 20.12 9.56 -20.05
CA ARG A 168 21.46 10.07 -20.37
C ARG A 168 22.58 9.25 -19.72
N SER A 169 22.41 8.76 -18.48
CA SER A 169 23.41 7.88 -17.87
C SER A 169 23.41 6.49 -18.49
N LEU A 170 22.24 5.98 -18.90
CA LEU A 170 22.13 4.70 -19.60
C LEU A 170 22.81 4.76 -20.98
N ALA A 171 22.58 5.81 -21.75
CA ALA A 171 23.22 5.99 -23.06
C ALA A 171 24.76 6.09 -22.94
N ARG A 172 25.27 6.84 -21.96
CA ARG A 172 26.72 6.89 -21.68
C ARG A 172 27.31 5.51 -21.36
N LEU A 173 26.63 4.73 -20.52
CA LEU A 173 27.06 3.36 -20.20
C LEU A 173 27.11 2.46 -21.45
N LEU A 174 26.12 2.56 -22.32
CA LEU A 174 26.10 1.81 -23.59
C LEU A 174 27.30 2.22 -24.46
N GLU A 175 27.56 3.51 -24.61
CA GLU A 175 28.65 4.01 -25.46
C GLU A 175 30.03 3.59 -24.94
N GLU A 176 30.25 3.71 -23.62
CA GLU A 176 31.48 3.24 -22.95
C GLU A 176 31.75 1.74 -23.21
N THR A 177 30.71 0.97 -23.55
CA THR A 177 30.77 -0.46 -23.84
C THR A 177 30.60 -0.81 -25.32
N ARG A 178 30.81 0.19 -26.21
CA ARG A 178 30.70 0.07 -27.68
C ARG A 178 29.32 -0.37 -28.17
N LEU A 179 28.29 0.02 -27.43
CA LEU A 179 26.90 -0.09 -27.83
C LEU A 179 26.32 1.31 -28.02
N ARG A 180 25.37 1.46 -28.95
CA ARG A 180 24.67 2.72 -29.18
C ARG A 180 23.18 2.48 -29.22
N ALA A 181 22.43 3.25 -28.42
CA ALA A 181 20.98 3.26 -28.49
C ALA A 181 20.53 3.77 -29.88
N VAL A 182 19.67 3.00 -30.55
CA VAL A 182 19.10 3.35 -31.86
C VAL A 182 17.59 3.55 -31.81
N ALA A 183 16.94 3.07 -30.75
CA ALA A 183 15.53 3.35 -30.46
C ALA A 183 15.28 3.29 -28.95
N VAL A 184 14.33 4.10 -28.48
CA VAL A 184 13.88 4.14 -27.09
C VAL A 184 12.35 4.18 -27.09
N ASP A 185 11.74 3.21 -26.41
CA ASP A 185 10.34 3.21 -25.99
C ASP A 185 10.29 3.39 -24.46
N VAL A 186 9.11 3.69 -23.91
CA VAL A 186 8.91 4.01 -22.50
C VAL A 186 7.74 3.23 -21.91
N VAL A 187 7.89 2.82 -20.66
CA VAL A 187 6.75 2.44 -19.82
C VAL A 187 6.32 3.69 -19.07
N ILE A 188 5.10 4.16 -19.34
CA ILE A 188 4.48 5.26 -18.61
C ILE A 188 3.73 4.67 -17.42
N ARG A 189 3.92 5.24 -16.24
CA ARG A 189 3.13 4.93 -15.05
C ARG A 189 2.57 6.22 -14.48
N ASP A 190 1.27 6.24 -14.22
CA ASP A 190 0.67 7.37 -13.51
C ASP A 190 1.19 7.43 -12.08
N LEU A 191 1.40 8.63 -11.55
CA LEU A 191 1.87 8.83 -10.17
C LEU A 191 0.97 8.15 -9.16
N ARG A 192 -0.35 8.19 -9.38
CA ARG A 192 -1.37 7.60 -8.49
C ARG A 192 -1.38 6.08 -8.50
N GLU A 193 -0.90 5.49 -9.59
CA GLU A 193 -0.78 4.04 -9.75
C GLU A 193 0.60 3.53 -9.35
N SER A 194 1.51 4.43 -8.94
CA SER A 194 2.87 4.11 -8.52
C SER A 194 3.01 4.08 -7.00
N GLU A 195 4.13 3.54 -6.54
CA GLU A 195 4.54 3.52 -5.13
C GLU A 195 4.85 4.90 -4.55
N PHE A 196 4.72 5.94 -5.38
CA PHE A 196 4.88 7.36 -5.05
C PHE A 196 3.54 8.10 -5.02
N ALA A 197 2.41 7.37 -5.07
CA ALA A 197 1.09 7.92 -4.81
C ALA A 197 1.04 8.39 -3.35
N GLY A 198 1.39 9.67 -3.10
CA GLY A 198 1.56 10.16 -1.75
C GLY A 198 1.77 11.67 -1.64
N ARG A 199 1.73 12.14 -0.39
CA ARG A 199 1.61 13.54 -0.01
C ARG A 199 2.73 14.45 -0.48
N TYR A 200 3.95 13.93 -0.71
CA TYR A 200 5.09 14.78 -1.03
C TYR A 200 4.96 15.50 -2.37
N LEU A 201 4.37 14.83 -3.37
CA LEU A 201 4.12 15.45 -4.66
C LEU A 201 3.08 16.59 -4.53
N ASP A 202 1.99 16.34 -3.81
CA ASP A 202 0.92 17.32 -3.62
C ASP A 202 1.35 18.48 -2.70
N ALA A 203 2.36 18.26 -1.85
CA ALA A 203 2.98 19.30 -1.02
C ALA A 203 3.95 20.20 -1.80
N LEU A 204 4.34 19.84 -3.03
CA LEU A 204 5.24 20.67 -3.83
C LEU A 204 4.56 21.99 -4.22
N PRO A 205 5.29 23.13 -4.18
CA PRO A 205 4.76 24.37 -4.70
C PRO A 205 4.29 24.23 -6.16
N PRO A 206 3.18 24.86 -6.60
CA PRO A 206 2.65 24.69 -7.97
C PRO A 206 3.64 25.02 -9.08
N ALA A 207 4.57 25.96 -8.86
CA ALA A 207 5.63 26.25 -9.81
C ALA A 207 6.61 25.06 -9.95
N LEU A 208 6.97 24.43 -8.84
CA LEU A 208 7.85 23.27 -8.80
C LEU A 208 7.16 22.02 -9.34
N LEU A 209 5.89 21.79 -8.98
CA LEU A 209 5.08 20.72 -9.55
C LEU A 209 4.95 20.84 -11.07
N ARG A 210 4.70 22.06 -11.58
CA ARG A 210 4.70 22.35 -13.02
C ARG A 210 6.04 22.09 -13.67
N GLY A 211 7.12 22.58 -13.07
CA GLY A 211 8.47 22.35 -13.60
C GLY A 211 8.81 20.86 -13.65
N LEU A 212 8.45 20.13 -12.59
CA LEU A 212 8.72 18.71 -12.46
C LEU A 212 7.94 17.87 -13.47
N LEU A 213 6.65 18.16 -13.63
CA LEU A 213 5.76 17.45 -14.54
C LEU A 213 5.84 17.95 -15.98
N GLY A 214 6.31 19.18 -16.21
CA GLY A 214 6.57 19.70 -17.55
C GLY A 214 7.75 19.02 -18.25
N ARG A 215 8.49 18.15 -17.56
CA ARG A 215 9.58 17.37 -18.15
C ARG A 215 9.00 16.20 -18.98
N PRO A 216 9.55 15.93 -20.18
CA PRO A 216 9.13 14.79 -20.99
C PRO A 216 9.21 13.43 -20.27
N GLU A 217 10.18 13.27 -19.36
CA GLU A 217 10.45 12.03 -18.64
C GLU A 217 9.63 11.88 -17.34
N ALA A 218 8.77 12.85 -17.01
CA ALA A 218 8.18 12.93 -15.68
C ALA A 218 7.39 11.69 -15.25
N LEU A 219 6.66 11.06 -16.19
CA LEU A 219 5.90 9.83 -15.96
C LEU A 219 6.55 8.59 -16.57
N VAL A 220 7.76 8.73 -17.12
CA VAL A 220 8.51 7.59 -17.65
C VAL A 220 9.03 6.80 -16.46
N TYR A 221 8.43 5.63 -16.25
CA TYR A 221 8.76 4.74 -15.16
C TYR A 221 9.96 3.85 -15.51
N GLN A 222 9.99 3.33 -16.74
CA GLN A 222 11.10 2.55 -17.27
C GLN A 222 11.38 2.93 -18.73
N TYR A 223 12.65 2.83 -19.12
CA TYR A 223 13.07 2.91 -20.51
C TYR A 223 13.17 1.51 -21.11
N ILE A 224 12.73 1.36 -22.35
CA ILE A 224 12.95 0.19 -23.19
C ILE A 224 13.88 0.60 -24.32
N VAL A 225 15.13 0.17 -24.25
CA VAL A 225 16.18 0.60 -25.18
C VAL A 225 16.52 -0.52 -26.14
N SER A 226 16.63 -0.16 -27.42
CA SER A 226 17.25 -1.00 -28.44
C SER A 226 18.60 -0.41 -28.82
N ALA A 227 19.67 -1.17 -28.66
CA ALA A 227 21.04 -0.74 -28.94
C ALA A 227 21.72 -1.67 -29.95
N ARG A 228 22.65 -1.12 -30.74
CA ARG A 228 23.49 -1.87 -31.69
C ARG A 228 24.96 -1.72 -31.34
N ALA A 229 25.81 -2.61 -31.86
CA ALA A 229 27.25 -2.41 -31.81
C ALA A 229 27.63 -1.10 -32.53
N ALA A 230 28.44 -0.27 -31.88
CA ALA A 230 28.93 1.00 -32.42
C ALA A 230 30.34 0.81 -33.00
N THR A 231 30.59 1.36 -34.20
CA THR A 231 31.90 1.26 -34.88
C THR A 231 32.79 2.48 -34.70
N GLU A 232 32.24 3.69 -34.45
CA GLU A 232 33.01 4.92 -34.13
C GLU A 232 32.24 5.84 -33.15
N ALA A 233 32.98 6.75 -32.49
CA ALA A 233 32.49 7.68 -31.48
C ALA A 233 31.86 8.93 -32.12
N ASP A 234 30.66 8.78 -32.67
CA ASP A 234 29.83 9.93 -33.07
C ASP A 234 29.22 10.62 -31.83
N GLU A 235 28.80 11.89 -31.95
CA GLU A 235 28.13 12.63 -30.87
C GLU A 235 26.84 11.92 -30.38
N ILE A 236 26.53 12.12 -29.09
CA ILE A 236 25.38 11.53 -28.40
C ILE A 236 24.07 12.17 -28.88
N GLU A 237 23.46 11.64 -29.93
CA GLU A 237 22.09 12.01 -30.28
C GLU A 237 21.11 10.96 -29.74
N LEU A 238 20.57 11.23 -28.55
CA LEU A 238 19.49 10.43 -27.98
C LEU A 238 18.25 10.58 -28.87
N PRO A 239 17.60 9.47 -29.29
CA PRO A 239 16.36 9.57 -30.04
C PRO A 239 15.31 10.31 -29.19
N PRO A 240 14.45 11.14 -29.81
CA PRO A 240 13.42 11.87 -29.08
C PRO A 240 12.48 10.88 -28.38
N LEU A 241 12.18 11.15 -27.11
CA LEU A 241 11.18 10.38 -26.37
C LEU A 241 9.81 10.60 -27.00
N ALA A 242 9.25 9.56 -27.60
CA ALA A 242 7.88 9.55 -28.08
C ALA A 242 6.95 9.17 -26.92
N GLY A 243 6.26 10.14 -26.34
CA GLY A 243 5.25 9.90 -25.31
C GLY A 243 4.33 11.11 -25.16
N PRO A 244 3.04 10.92 -24.81
CA PRO A 244 2.16 12.05 -24.55
C PRO A 244 2.70 12.87 -23.38
N ALA A 245 2.57 14.20 -23.46
CA ALA A 245 2.90 15.06 -22.33
C ALA A 245 2.07 14.63 -21.10
N PRO A 246 2.68 14.56 -19.91
CA PRO A 246 2.00 14.12 -18.72
C PRO A 246 0.86 15.08 -18.37
N GLU A 247 -0.34 14.52 -18.19
CA GLU A 247 -1.54 15.30 -17.92
C GLU A 247 -1.87 15.20 -16.43
N LEU A 248 -1.73 16.31 -15.71
CA LEU A 248 -2.19 16.39 -14.33
C LEU A 248 -3.71 16.23 -14.30
N ARG A 249 -4.20 15.33 -13.45
CA ARG A 249 -5.63 15.05 -13.31
C ARG A 249 -6.05 15.06 -11.84
N PHE A 250 -7.33 15.31 -11.60
CA PHE A 250 -7.98 15.21 -10.30
C PHE A 250 -9.23 14.34 -10.44
N ALA A 251 -9.62 13.63 -9.39
CA ALA A 251 -10.80 12.77 -9.42
C ALA A 251 -12.04 13.57 -9.02
N CYS A 252 -13.09 13.56 -9.83
CA CYS A 252 -14.44 13.86 -9.35
C CYS A 252 -15.13 12.54 -9.04
N GLN A 253 -15.89 12.50 -7.96
CA GLN A 253 -16.67 11.32 -7.60
C GLN A 253 -18.11 11.72 -7.32
N LEU A 254 -19.05 10.93 -7.83
CA LEU A 254 -20.47 11.12 -7.61
C LEU A 254 -21.01 9.92 -6.85
N PHE A 255 -21.60 10.19 -5.69
CA PHE A 255 -22.29 9.19 -4.88
C PHE A 255 -23.80 9.33 -5.05
N TRP A 256 -24.50 8.21 -4.99
CA TRP A 256 -25.96 8.17 -5.00
C TRP A 256 -26.49 7.41 -3.79
N ARG A 257 -27.39 8.04 -3.03
CA ARG A 257 -27.92 7.47 -1.78
C ARG A 257 -29.23 6.73 -2.01
N ALA A 258 -29.30 5.47 -1.59
CA ALA A 258 -30.55 4.71 -1.56
C ALA A 258 -31.46 5.17 -0.40
N PRO A 259 -32.77 4.86 -0.43
CA PRO A 259 -33.67 5.11 0.70
C PRO A 259 -33.14 4.51 2.01
N GLU A 260 -33.12 5.31 3.08
CA GLU A 260 -32.78 4.88 4.45
C GLU A 260 -31.35 4.32 4.62
N ALA A 261 -30.44 4.59 3.68
CA ALA A 261 -29.04 4.18 3.73
C ALA A 261 -28.08 5.38 3.80
N ASP A 262 -26.90 5.18 4.36
CA ASP A 262 -25.78 6.14 4.26
C ASP A 262 -25.06 6.04 2.92
N TYR A 263 -24.27 7.05 2.56
CA TYR A 263 -23.39 7.00 1.38
C TYR A 263 -22.34 5.89 1.55
N ARG A 264 -22.11 5.12 0.47
CA ARG A 264 -21.14 4.01 0.43
C ARG A 264 -20.27 4.13 -0.80
N GLU A 265 -19.02 3.70 -0.67
CA GLU A 265 -18.05 3.67 -1.78
C GLU A 265 -18.54 2.85 -2.97
N SER A 266 -19.22 1.73 -2.70
CA SER A 266 -19.82 0.86 -3.72
C SER A 266 -20.92 1.52 -4.54
N ASP A 267 -21.49 2.61 -4.04
CA ASP A 267 -22.60 3.36 -4.63
C ASP A 267 -22.10 4.70 -5.20
N SER A 268 -21.00 4.64 -5.95
CA SER A 268 -20.35 5.81 -6.52
C SER A 268 -19.73 5.56 -7.91
N GLY A 269 -19.49 6.65 -8.63
CA GLY A 269 -18.78 6.66 -9.91
C GLY A 269 -17.70 7.74 -9.91
N VAL A 270 -16.50 7.36 -10.35
CA VAL A 270 -15.35 8.27 -10.44
C VAL A 270 -15.10 8.65 -11.90
N SER A 271 -14.77 9.92 -12.14
CA SER A 271 -14.31 10.40 -13.44
C SER A 271 -13.24 11.46 -13.27
N TRP A 272 -12.37 11.58 -14.26
CA TRP A 272 -11.14 12.36 -14.12
C TRP A 272 -11.25 13.71 -14.85
N GLY A 273 -10.97 14.79 -14.13
CA GLY A 273 -10.73 16.12 -14.70
C GLY A 273 -9.25 16.41 -14.85
N ARG A 274 -8.90 17.42 -15.65
CA ARG A 274 -7.53 17.88 -15.95
C ARG A 274 -7.19 19.14 -15.17
N ILE A 275 -6.09 19.13 -14.44
CA ILE A 275 -5.54 20.32 -13.80
C ILE A 275 -4.84 21.18 -14.85
N GLY A 276 -5.05 22.50 -14.82
CA GLY A 276 -4.51 23.46 -15.78
C GLY A 276 -5.36 23.66 -17.04
N ALA A 277 -6.43 22.89 -17.23
CA ALA A 277 -7.37 23.14 -18.32
C ALA A 277 -8.13 24.45 -18.09
N SER A 278 -8.15 25.31 -19.12
CA SER A 278 -8.86 26.59 -19.08
C SER A 278 -10.37 26.44 -18.92
N ARG A 279 -10.94 25.35 -19.42
CA ARG A 279 -12.32 24.87 -19.18
C ARG A 279 -12.47 23.43 -19.67
N GLN A 280 -13.31 22.64 -19.02
CA GLN A 280 -13.60 21.25 -19.38
C GLN A 280 -14.93 20.78 -18.79
N ALA A 281 -15.46 19.68 -19.33
CA ALA A 281 -16.60 18.97 -18.76
C ALA A 281 -16.15 17.59 -18.26
N VAL A 282 -16.31 17.34 -16.97
CA VAL A 282 -16.13 16.01 -16.37
C VAL A 282 -17.50 15.32 -16.35
N LEU A 283 -17.61 14.17 -17.01
CA LEU A 283 -18.85 13.42 -17.11
C LEU A 283 -18.82 12.28 -16.10
N LEU A 284 -19.75 12.28 -15.15
CA LEU A 284 -19.89 11.28 -14.09
C LEU A 284 -21.09 10.37 -14.42
N PRO A 285 -20.86 9.16 -14.96
CA PRO A 285 -21.94 8.26 -15.31
C PRO A 285 -22.61 7.70 -14.05
N ILE A 286 -23.93 7.54 -14.12
CA ILE A 286 -24.75 6.87 -13.11
C ILE A 286 -25.29 5.60 -13.76
N PRO A 287 -24.94 4.40 -13.24
CA PRO A 287 -25.43 3.15 -13.80
C PRO A 287 -26.94 3.01 -13.56
N ALA A 288 -27.59 2.03 -14.21
CA ALA A 288 -28.95 1.67 -13.86
C ALA A 288 -29.00 1.20 -12.39
N LEU A 289 -29.95 1.73 -11.62
CA LEU A 289 -30.04 1.54 -10.18
C LEU A 289 -31.25 0.66 -9.83
N SER A 290 -31.09 -0.22 -8.84
CA SER A 290 -32.19 -1.06 -8.35
C SER A 290 -33.37 -0.22 -7.81
N ASN A 291 -33.04 0.91 -7.17
CA ASN A 291 -33.98 1.89 -6.64
C ASN A 291 -33.59 3.30 -7.08
N SER A 292 -34.57 4.20 -7.22
CA SER A 292 -34.27 5.62 -7.48
C SER A 292 -33.52 6.23 -6.28
N PRO A 293 -32.48 7.03 -6.53
CA PRO A 293 -31.71 7.66 -5.45
C PRO A 293 -32.55 8.73 -4.75
N GLN A 294 -32.29 8.94 -3.46
CA GLN A 294 -32.91 10.03 -2.69
C GLN A 294 -32.04 11.29 -2.62
N ALA A 295 -30.74 11.15 -2.85
CA ALA A 295 -29.80 12.25 -2.88
C ALA A 295 -28.58 11.89 -3.73
N LEU A 296 -27.89 12.92 -4.21
CA LEU A 296 -26.60 12.80 -4.89
C LEU A 296 -25.57 13.66 -4.14
N ARG A 297 -24.41 13.10 -3.84
CA ARG A 297 -23.27 13.84 -3.29
C ARG A 297 -22.17 13.90 -4.34
N LEU A 298 -21.72 15.12 -4.63
CA LEU A 298 -20.62 15.37 -5.55
C LEU A 298 -19.36 15.73 -4.75
N ASP A 299 -18.33 14.92 -4.94
CA ASP A 299 -17.00 15.15 -4.45
C ASP A 299 -16.24 15.80 -5.62
N LEU A 300 -15.93 17.09 -5.47
CA LEU A 300 -15.43 17.91 -6.56
C LEU A 300 -13.98 17.59 -6.93
N SER A 301 -13.20 17.08 -5.96
CA SER A 301 -11.82 16.66 -6.14
C SER A 301 -11.39 15.66 -5.09
N ASP A 302 -10.30 14.95 -5.36
CA ASP A 302 -9.54 14.10 -4.42
C ASP A 302 -8.45 14.87 -3.66
N ARG A 303 -8.47 16.21 -3.73
CA ARG A 303 -7.36 17.06 -3.28
C ARG A 303 -7.78 18.51 -3.04
N PRO A 304 -7.03 19.26 -2.20
CA PRO A 304 -7.23 20.69 -2.04
C PRO A 304 -6.92 21.45 -3.35
N GLY A 305 -7.51 22.62 -3.52
CA GLY A 305 -7.40 23.35 -4.78
C GLY A 305 -8.26 24.58 -4.88
N LEU A 306 -8.09 25.31 -5.98
CA LEU A 306 -8.97 26.39 -6.38
C LEU A 306 -9.50 26.05 -7.77
N LEU A 307 -10.80 25.77 -7.87
CA LEU A 307 -11.45 25.52 -9.14
C LEU A 307 -12.52 26.57 -9.41
N ARG A 308 -12.93 26.69 -10.65
CA ARG A 308 -14.05 27.54 -11.05
C ARG A 308 -15.10 26.68 -11.71
N LEU A 309 -16.29 26.68 -11.14
CA LEU A 309 -17.44 25.91 -11.58
C LEU A 309 -18.32 26.78 -12.49
N TYR A 310 -18.51 26.35 -13.73
CA TYR A 310 -19.34 27.06 -14.72
C TYR A 310 -20.75 26.49 -14.82
N GLY A 311 -20.94 25.21 -14.50
CA GLY A 311 -22.24 24.58 -14.61
C GLY A 311 -22.28 23.15 -14.10
N LEU A 312 -23.48 22.74 -13.66
CA LEU A 312 -23.82 21.36 -13.38
C LEU A 312 -25.07 21.02 -14.19
N ALA A 313 -25.06 19.87 -14.87
CA ALA A 313 -26.20 19.40 -15.64
C ALA A 313 -26.40 17.90 -15.46
N LEU A 314 -27.56 17.50 -14.97
CA LEU A 314 -27.96 16.11 -14.79
C LEU A 314 -28.86 15.66 -15.94
N ARG A 315 -28.56 14.50 -16.51
CA ARG A 315 -29.31 13.88 -17.61
C ARG A 315 -29.67 12.44 -17.27
N ASP A 316 -30.78 11.94 -17.84
CA ASP A 316 -31.11 10.51 -17.80
C ASP A 316 -30.27 9.69 -18.80
N GLY A 317 -30.45 8.37 -18.79
CA GLY A 317 -29.80 7.45 -19.74
C GLY A 317 -30.10 7.75 -21.21
N GLY A 318 -31.23 8.41 -21.50
CA GLY A 318 -31.60 8.92 -22.82
C GLY A 318 -30.99 10.30 -23.15
N LYS A 319 -30.07 10.81 -22.33
CA LYS A 319 -29.43 12.13 -22.43
C LYS A 319 -30.40 13.32 -22.34
N ARG A 320 -31.65 13.12 -21.89
CA ARG A 320 -32.60 14.22 -21.64
C ARG A 320 -32.21 14.95 -20.36
N LEU A 321 -32.24 16.29 -20.40
CA LEU A 321 -31.92 17.14 -19.26
C LEU A 321 -32.98 17.00 -18.16
N LEU A 322 -32.56 16.57 -16.97
CA LEU A 322 -33.40 16.42 -15.79
C LEU A 322 -33.28 17.61 -14.84
N TRP A 323 -32.05 18.12 -14.68
CA TRP A 323 -31.76 19.25 -13.79
C TRP A 323 -30.52 20.00 -14.27
N ARG A 324 -30.49 21.31 -14.01
CA ARG A 324 -29.33 22.16 -14.23
C ARG A 324 -29.21 23.10 -13.04
N TRP A 325 -27.98 23.27 -12.54
CA TRP A 325 -27.70 24.28 -11.53
C TRP A 325 -27.98 25.68 -12.08
N ASP A 326 -28.63 26.52 -11.27
CA ASP A 326 -29.07 27.88 -11.60
C ASP A 326 -27.93 28.90 -11.76
N GLY A 327 -26.69 28.49 -11.46
CA GLY A 327 -25.51 29.36 -11.51
C GLY A 327 -25.38 30.28 -10.30
N GLN A 328 -26.21 30.14 -9.27
CA GLN A 328 -26.19 30.98 -8.08
C GLN A 328 -25.36 30.35 -6.96
N ARG A 329 -24.49 31.15 -6.34
CA ARG A 329 -23.70 30.74 -5.15
C ARG A 329 -24.59 30.23 -4.03
N ALA A 330 -25.68 30.93 -3.73
CA ALA A 330 -26.55 30.64 -2.60
C ALA A 330 -27.13 29.23 -2.65
N SER A 331 -27.49 28.76 -3.85
CA SER A 331 -28.10 27.44 -4.07
C SER A 331 -27.17 26.29 -3.72
N LEU A 332 -25.86 26.43 -3.94
CA LEU A 332 -24.86 25.43 -3.55
C LEU A 332 -24.37 25.64 -2.11
N ALA A 333 -24.18 26.88 -1.68
CA ALA A 333 -23.68 27.20 -0.34
C ALA A 333 -24.66 26.82 0.79
N ALA A 334 -25.95 26.71 0.48
CA ALA A 334 -26.98 26.27 1.43
C ALA A 334 -27.03 24.75 1.60
N GLN A 335 -26.34 23.97 0.76
CA GLN A 335 -26.38 22.51 0.83
C GLN A 335 -25.41 21.96 1.88
N PRO A 336 -25.71 20.77 2.45
CA PRO A 336 -24.73 20.04 3.25
C PRO A 336 -23.44 19.82 2.44
N GLY A 337 -22.30 20.18 3.00
CA GLY A 337 -21.00 19.97 2.38
C GLY A 337 -19.86 20.20 3.34
N GLN A 338 -18.68 19.68 3.01
CA GLN A 338 -17.49 19.73 3.83
C GLN A 338 -16.27 20.12 2.99
N GLN A 339 -15.27 20.73 3.65
CA GLN A 339 -13.97 21.07 3.05
C GLN A 339 -14.06 21.91 1.76
N LEU A 340 -15.12 22.71 1.60
CA LEU A 340 -15.25 23.65 0.47
C LEU A 340 -15.71 25.03 0.93
N ALA A 341 -15.42 26.04 0.13
CA ALA A 341 -15.90 27.40 0.30
C ALA A 341 -16.14 28.05 -1.07
N PHE A 342 -17.26 28.76 -1.20
CA PHE A 342 -17.60 29.48 -2.42
C PHE A 342 -17.25 30.96 -2.25
N ALA A 343 -16.46 31.51 -3.16
CA ALA A 343 -16.17 32.94 -3.18
C ALA A 343 -17.43 33.75 -3.49
N GLU A 344 -17.43 35.04 -3.15
CA GLU A 344 -18.47 35.95 -3.62
C GLU A 344 -18.48 36.01 -5.16
N GLN A 345 -19.68 36.10 -5.71
CA GLN A 345 -19.86 36.03 -7.15
C GLN A 345 -19.49 37.39 -7.75
N ASP A 346 -18.41 37.45 -8.52
CA ASP A 346 -18.08 38.61 -9.33
C ASP A 346 -18.88 38.53 -10.64
N PRO A 347 -19.82 39.46 -10.90
CA PRO A 347 -20.64 39.44 -12.12
C PRO A 347 -19.82 39.55 -13.42
N SER A 348 -18.58 40.07 -13.34
CA SER A 348 -17.68 40.24 -14.47
C SER A 348 -16.81 39.00 -14.75
N ALA A 349 -16.61 38.13 -13.76
CA ALA A 349 -15.86 36.90 -13.89
C ALA A 349 -16.83 35.72 -14.08
N GLY A 350 -16.91 35.14 -15.28
CA GLY A 350 -17.77 33.99 -15.53
C GLY A 350 -17.49 32.80 -14.58
N GLY A 351 -18.54 32.11 -14.12
CA GLY A 351 -18.45 30.94 -13.23
C GLY A 351 -18.20 31.28 -11.74
N LEU A 352 -18.46 30.31 -10.87
CA LEU A 352 -18.29 30.42 -9.42
C LEU A 352 -16.92 29.88 -8.98
N LEU A 353 -16.14 30.69 -8.28
CA LEU A 353 -14.86 30.26 -7.72
C LEU A 353 -15.09 29.44 -6.44
N VAL A 354 -14.50 28.26 -6.38
CA VAL A 354 -14.62 27.29 -5.28
C VAL A 354 -13.23 27.00 -4.72
N LEU A 355 -13.04 27.28 -3.44
CA LEU A 355 -11.89 26.84 -2.66
C LEU A 355 -12.17 25.46 -2.09
N LEU A 356 -11.26 24.53 -2.31
CA LEU A 356 -11.28 23.15 -1.82
C LEU A 356 -10.19 23.05 -0.74
N ALA A 357 -10.59 22.79 0.50
CA ALA A 357 -9.78 23.00 1.69
C ALA A 357 -9.15 21.71 2.26
N GLY A 358 -9.41 20.54 1.66
CA GLY A 358 -8.81 19.29 2.10
C GLY A 358 -8.89 18.19 1.04
N GLU A 359 -8.71 16.94 1.45
CA GLU A 359 -8.62 15.76 0.56
C GLU A 359 -10.01 15.20 0.18
N ASP A 360 -11.10 15.67 0.83
CA ASP A 360 -12.48 15.24 0.54
C ASP A 360 -13.48 16.44 0.51
N PRO A 361 -13.36 17.36 -0.47
CA PRO A 361 -14.29 18.45 -0.69
C PRO A 361 -15.56 17.99 -1.40
N HIS A 362 -16.66 17.90 -0.65
CA HIS A 362 -17.94 17.41 -1.17
C HIS A 362 -19.14 18.29 -0.82
N LEU A 363 -20.19 18.20 -1.65
CA LEU A 363 -21.52 18.72 -1.32
C LEU A 363 -22.64 17.79 -1.78
N GLU A 364 -23.77 17.81 -1.08
CA GLU A 364 -25.03 17.24 -1.57
C GLU A 364 -25.64 18.18 -2.61
N LEU A 365 -26.05 17.65 -3.77
CA LEU A 365 -26.57 18.45 -4.86
C LEU A 365 -28.06 18.79 -4.64
N PRO A 366 -28.51 20.02 -4.92
CA PRO A 366 -29.91 20.43 -4.77
C PRO A 366 -30.78 19.94 -5.93
N VAL A 367 -30.76 18.63 -6.19
CA VAL A 367 -31.54 18.01 -7.26
C VAL A 367 -32.95 17.72 -6.76
N PRO A 368 -34.01 18.21 -7.45
CA PRO A 368 -35.38 17.93 -7.06
C PRO A 368 -35.75 16.45 -7.12
N ALA A 369 -36.62 15.98 -6.23
CA ALA A 369 -37.09 14.59 -6.17
C ALA A 369 -37.60 14.02 -7.52
N PRO A 370 -38.34 14.77 -8.37
CA PRO A 370 -38.75 14.26 -9.68
C PRO A 370 -37.57 13.94 -10.62
N ALA A 371 -36.50 14.73 -10.55
CA ALA A 371 -35.29 14.49 -11.35
C ALA A 371 -34.52 13.27 -10.83
N LEU A 372 -34.44 13.10 -9.51
CA LEU A 372 -33.83 11.90 -8.90
C LEU A 372 -34.60 10.62 -9.23
N ALA A 373 -35.94 10.67 -9.21
CA ALA A 373 -36.79 9.53 -9.57
C ALA A 373 -36.51 9.01 -10.99
N ALA A 374 -36.21 9.92 -11.92
CA ALA A 374 -35.91 9.61 -13.32
C ALA A 374 -34.53 8.98 -13.57
N LEU A 375 -33.67 8.86 -12.55
CA LEU A 375 -32.34 8.25 -12.66
C LEU A 375 -32.32 6.73 -12.49
N ARG A 376 -33.49 6.10 -12.28
CA ARG A 376 -33.57 4.63 -12.08
C ARG A 376 -32.94 3.85 -13.23
N ASP A 377 -33.18 4.28 -14.46
CA ASP A 377 -32.66 3.64 -15.68
C ASP A 377 -31.25 4.12 -16.05
N GLY A 378 -30.56 4.78 -15.12
CA GLY A 378 -29.25 5.38 -15.31
C GLY A 378 -29.30 6.83 -15.74
N GLY A 379 -28.12 7.46 -15.75
CA GLY A 379 -27.98 8.87 -16.06
C GLY A 379 -26.53 9.33 -16.09
N GLU A 380 -26.33 10.64 -16.10
CA GLU A 380 -25.01 11.24 -16.10
C GLU A 380 -25.08 12.65 -15.51
N LEU A 381 -24.12 12.99 -14.66
CA LEU A 381 -23.88 14.36 -14.23
C LEU A 381 -22.69 14.92 -15.01
N ALA A 382 -22.91 16.01 -15.74
CA ALA A 382 -21.84 16.80 -16.34
C ALA A 382 -21.44 17.96 -15.41
N VAL A 383 -20.17 18.02 -15.07
CA VAL A 383 -19.55 19.06 -14.25
C VAL A 383 -18.65 19.92 -15.15
N ASP A 384 -19.10 21.13 -15.47
CA ASP A 384 -18.35 22.08 -16.30
C ASP A 384 -17.52 23.00 -15.39
N LEU A 385 -16.21 22.89 -15.48
CA LEU A 385 -15.27 23.57 -14.58
C LEU A 385 -13.98 23.97 -15.28
N SER A 386 -13.16 24.76 -14.58
CA SER A 386 -11.74 24.93 -14.87
C SER A 386 -10.94 24.79 -13.58
N TRP A 387 -9.68 24.39 -13.73
CA TRP A 387 -8.75 24.27 -12.61
C TRP A 387 -7.46 25.00 -12.95
N PRO A 388 -7.34 26.29 -12.64
CA PRO A 388 -6.12 27.04 -12.93
C PRO A 388 -4.95 26.52 -12.08
N MET A 389 -3.77 26.42 -12.69
CA MET A 389 -2.52 26.24 -11.94
C MET A 389 -2.01 27.63 -11.53
N SER A 390 -2.55 28.23 -10.47
CA SER A 390 -2.04 29.53 -9.98
C SER A 390 -1.16 29.37 -8.73
N SER A 391 -0.13 30.21 -8.60
CA SER A 391 0.61 30.44 -7.36
C SER A 391 -0.23 31.11 -6.28
N ASP A 392 -1.30 31.83 -6.67
CA ASP A 392 -2.23 32.52 -5.76
C ASP A 392 -2.96 31.53 -4.83
N TYR A 393 -3.08 30.27 -5.26
CA TYR A 393 -3.54 29.16 -4.42
C TYR A 393 -2.69 28.97 -3.16
N LEU A 394 -1.35 28.97 -3.26
CA LEU A 394 -0.50 28.80 -2.07
C LEU A 394 -0.66 29.96 -1.10
N ALA A 395 -0.74 31.19 -1.61
CA ALA A 395 -0.95 32.37 -0.78
C ALA A 395 -2.33 32.31 -0.08
N LEU A 396 -3.39 31.93 -0.78
CA LEU A 396 -4.73 31.77 -0.20
C LEU A 396 -4.84 30.58 0.76
N VAL A 397 -4.20 29.44 0.47
CA VAL A 397 -4.16 28.27 1.35
C VAL A 397 -3.38 28.56 2.62
N GLN A 398 -2.23 29.22 2.53
CA GLN A 398 -1.40 29.54 3.70
C GLN A 398 -2.03 30.61 4.61
N ASP A 399 -2.79 31.56 4.05
CA ASP A 399 -3.36 32.67 4.85
C ASP A 399 -4.84 32.50 5.24
N CYS A 400 -5.65 31.77 4.46
CA CYS A 400 -7.11 31.70 4.65
C CYS A 400 -7.62 30.35 5.19
N ILE A 401 -6.99 29.23 4.86
CA ILE A 401 -7.42 27.90 5.34
C ILE A 401 -7.12 27.69 6.84
N PRO A 402 -5.93 28.06 7.37
CA PRO A 402 -5.65 27.96 8.79
C PRO A 402 -6.63 28.76 9.65
N ARG A 403 -7.23 29.85 9.16
CA ARG A 403 -8.13 30.67 9.97
C ARG A 403 -9.53 30.07 10.13
N ARG A 404 -10.03 29.32 9.14
CA ARG A 404 -11.33 28.64 9.23
C ARG A 404 -11.21 27.28 9.91
N ASP A 405 -10.20 26.50 9.52
CA ASP A 405 -10.04 25.14 10.00
C ASP A 405 -9.42 25.11 11.40
N ALA A 406 -8.60 26.11 11.80
CA ALA A 406 -8.20 26.22 13.20
C ALA A 406 -9.38 26.57 14.11
N ALA A 407 -10.37 27.36 13.66
CA ALA A 407 -11.53 27.68 14.48
C ALA A 407 -12.46 26.46 14.66
N ALA A 408 -12.67 25.67 13.60
CA ALA A 408 -13.44 24.43 13.66
C ALA A 408 -12.70 23.34 14.45
N LEU A 409 -11.40 23.12 14.18
CA LEU A 409 -10.56 22.18 14.91
C LEU A 409 -10.41 22.56 16.38
N GLN A 410 -10.28 23.86 16.70
CA GLN A 410 -10.26 24.35 18.08
C GLN A 410 -11.60 24.08 18.77
N ALA A 411 -12.74 24.28 18.11
CA ALA A 411 -14.05 23.94 18.67
C ALA A 411 -14.19 22.42 18.92
N THR A 412 -13.74 21.58 17.99
CA THR A 412 -13.75 20.12 18.14
C THR A 412 -12.80 19.66 19.25
N LEU A 413 -11.56 20.17 19.30
CA LEU A 413 -10.59 19.86 20.34
C LEU A 413 -11.07 20.31 21.72
N LEU A 414 -11.71 21.48 21.82
CA LEU A 414 -12.33 21.93 23.07
C LEU A 414 -13.49 21.02 23.50
N GLY A 415 -14.26 20.48 22.55
CA GLY A 415 -15.29 19.47 22.81
C GLY A 415 -14.70 18.17 23.36
N GLN A 416 -13.67 17.63 22.69
CA GLN A 416 -12.97 16.41 23.11
C GLN A 416 -12.28 16.57 24.48
N ILE A 417 -11.69 17.73 24.75
CA ILE A 417 -11.10 18.04 26.06
C ILE A 417 -12.18 18.02 27.15
N LYS A 418 -13.37 18.57 26.91
CA LYS A 418 -14.48 18.51 27.87
C LYS A 418 -14.97 17.09 28.12
N GLU A 419 -15.10 16.27 27.08
CA GLU A 419 -15.49 14.86 27.21
C GLU A 419 -14.44 14.06 27.98
N LEU A 420 -13.15 14.25 27.67
CA LEU A 420 -12.05 13.60 28.39
C LEU A 420 -12.00 14.04 29.86
N GLN A 421 -12.26 15.32 30.15
CA GLN A 421 -12.35 15.82 31.52
C GLN A 421 -13.53 15.20 32.28
N ALA A 422 -14.70 15.08 31.66
CA ALA A 422 -15.87 14.42 32.24
C ALA A 422 -15.61 12.93 32.49
N GLY A 423 -14.98 12.24 31.53
CA GLY A 423 -14.58 10.83 31.66
C GLY A 423 -13.56 10.61 32.78
N ASN A 424 -12.54 11.47 32.89
CA ASN A 424 -11.56 11.41 33.97
C ASN A 424 -12.18 11.65 35.34
N ALA A 425 -13.12 12.60 35.46
CA ALA A 425 -13.86 12.82 36.70
C ALA A 425 -14.70 11.59 37.09
N ALA A 426 -15.37 10.96 36.11
CA ALA A 426 -16.12 9.73 36.35
C ALA A 426 -15.22 8.55 36.77
N LEU A 427 -14.05 8.39 36.14
CA LEU A 427 -13.06 7.38 36.51
C LEU A 427 -12.46 7.64 37.90
N ALA A 428 -12.19 8.88 38.26
CA ALA A 428 -11.71 9.24 39.58
C ALA A 428 -12.74 8.89 40.67
N ASN A 429 -14.02 9.16 40.43
CA ASN A 429 -15.09 8.76 41.35
C ASN A 429 -15.19 7.23 41.47
N ARG A 430 -15.11 6.51 40.33
CA ARG A 430 -15.12 5.03 40.31
C ARG A 430 -13.92 4.46 41.07
N ALA A 431 -12.75 5.08 40.96
CA ALA A 431 -11.54 4.68 41.68
C ALA A 431 -11.72 4.87 43.19
N ALA A 432 -12.26 6.01 43.63
CA ALA A 432 -12.56 6.25 45.04
C ALA A 432 -13.57 5.25 45.61
N ASP A 433 -14.61 4.90 44.85
CA ASP A 433 -15.58 3.86 45.24
C ASP A 433 -14.90 2.49 45.38
N LEU A 434 -14.03 2.12 44.44
CA LEU A 434 -13.29 0.86 44.49
C LEU A 434 -12.30 0.82 45.67
N GLU A 435 -11.61 1.93 45.95
CA GLU A 435 -10.73 2.04 47.12
C GLU A 435 -11.51 1.85 48.43
N ALA A 436 -12.71 2.43 48.55
CA ALA A 436 -13.58 2.24 49.70
C ALA A 436 -14.04 0.77 49.84
N ILE A 437 -14.37 0.11 48.73
CA ILE A 437 -14.73 -1.32 48.70
C ILE A 437 -13.53 -2.17 49.13
N VAL A 438 -12.34 -1.92 48.59
CA VAL A 438 -11.11 -2.65 48.93
C VAL A 438 -10.77 -2.48 50.41
N ALA A 439 -10.83 -1.26 50.95
CA ALA A 439 -10.61 -0.99 52.36
C ALA A 439 -11.59 -1.79 53.25
N THR A 440 -12.86 -1.87 52.84
CA THR A 440 -13.88 -2.67 53.54
C THR A 440 -13.57 -4.16 53.50
N GLN A 441 -13.11 -4.69 52.35
CA GLN A 441 -12.75 -6.10 52.21
C GLN A 441 -11.48 -6.45 53.01
N ILE A 442 -10.48 -5.56 53.03
CA ILE A 442 -9.28 -5.74 53.87
C ILE A 442 -9.68 -5.82 55.34
N ALA A 443 -10.50 -4.89 55.83
CA ALA A 443 -10.98 -4.88 57.22
C ALA A 443 -11.72 -6.19 57.56
N ARG A 444 -12.56 -6.69 56.65
CA ARG A 444 -13.25 -7.97 56.80
C ARG A 444 -12.29 -9.16 56.80
N GLY A 445 -11.28 -9.15 55.93
CA GLY A 445 -10.22 -10.15 55.90
C GLY A 445 -9.45 -10.23 57.21
N THR A 446 -9.01 -9.08 57.73
CA THR A 446 -8.31 -9.02 59.04
C THR A 446 -9.17 -9.51 60.20
N ALA A 447 -10.49 -9.25 60.18
CA ALA A 447 -11.41 -9.77 61.20
C ALA A 447 -11.52 -11.31 61.12
N LEU A 448 -11.68 -11.85 59.91
CA LEU A 448 -11.75 -13.30 59.69
C LEU A 448 -10.44 -14.02 60.07
N GLU A 449 -9.28 -13.42 59.79
CA GLU A 449 -7.98 -13.93 60.23
C GLU A 449 -7.87 -13.98 61.76
N GLY A 450 -8.37 -12.94 62.45
CA GLY A 450 -8.48 -12.92 63.91
C GLY A 450 -9.36 -14.06 64.44
N ASP A 451 -10.56 -14.24 63.86
CA ASP A 451 -11.48 -15.32 64.23
C ASP A 451 -10.85 -16.71 64.00
N LEU A 452 -10.15 -16.88 62.88
CA LEU A 452 -9.46 -18.14 62.56
C LEU A 452 -8.33 -18.44 63.56
N ALA A 453 -7.58 -17.43 63.99
CA ALA A 453 -6.55 -17.59 65.00
C ALA A 453 -7.14 -18.08 66.33
N VAL A 454 -8.25 -17.48 66.77
CA VAL A 454 -8.98 -17.89 67.99
C VAL A 454 -9.49 -19.34 67.87
N GLN A 455 -10.08 -19.70 66.73
CA GLN A 455 -10.55 -21.07 66.49
C GLN A 455 -9.40 -22.09 66.45
N THR A 456 -8.24 -21.70 65.89
CA THR A 456 -7.05 -22.57 65.83
C THR A 456 -6.49 -22.82 67.22
N GLU A 457 -6.44 -21.80 68.07
CA GLU A 457 -6.02 -21.94 69.47
C GLU A 457 -6.99 -22.83 70.26
N ALA A 458 -8.30 -22.62 70.11
CA ALA A 458 -9.33 -23.45 70.72
C ALA A 458 -9.23 -24.92 70.27
N LYS A 459 -9.00 -25.15 68.97
CA LYS A 459 -8.76 -26.50 68.43
C LYS A 459 -7.52 -27.14 69.05
N SER A 460 -6.41 -26.42 69.14
CA SER A 460 -5.18 -26.94 69.76
C SER A 460 -5.38 -27.29 71.24
N ALA A 461 -6.16 -26.49 71.97
CA ALA A 461 -6.54 -26.79 73.36
C ALA A 461 -7.36 -28.09 73.45
N LEU A 462 -8.36 -28.26 72.59
CA LEU A 462 -9.17 -29.47 72.51
C LEU A 462 -8.33 -30.71 72.12
N GLU A 463 -7.39 -30.58 71.18
CA GLU A 463 -6.48 -31.66 70.80
C GLU A 463 -5.56 -32.09 71.95
N LYS A 464 -5.04 -31.14 72.74
CA LYS A 464 -4.28 -31.43 73.97
C LYS A 464 -5.14 -32.16 74.99
N GLU A 465 -6.37 -31.70 75.20
CA GLU A 465 -7.30 -32.33 76.13
C GLU A 465 -7.68 -33.76 75.70
N LEU A 466 -7.92 -33.95 74.40
CA LEU A 466 -8.16 -35.27 73.80
C LEU A 466 -6.95 -36.20 73.97
N ALA A 467 -5.72 -35.70 73.78
CA ALA A 467 -4.51 -36.48 73.98
C ALA A 467 -4.32 -36.92 75.45
N ILE A 468 -4.63 -36.04 76.40
CA ILE A 468 -4.62 -36.37 77.84
C ILE A 468 -5.66 -37.45 78.16
N LEU A 469 -6.88 -37.31 77.62
CA LEU A 469 -7.94 -38.31 77.80
C LEU A 469 -7.58 -39.66 77.17
N ALA A 470 -6.97 -39.65 75.98
CA ALA A 470 -6.50 -40.85 75.29
C ALA A 470 -5.40 -41.56 76.07
N ALA A 471 -4.43 -40.80 76.63
CA ALA A 471 -3.38 -41.35 77.49
C ALA A 471 -3.96 -42.01 78.75
N ARG A 472 -4.89 -41.33 79.44
CA ARG A 472 -5.60 -41.88 80.60
C ARG A 472 -6.42 -43.14 80.25
N SER A 473 -7.04 -43.16 79.08
CA SER A 473 -7.75 -44.34 78.57
C SER A 473 -6.78 -45.50 78.30
N GLY A 474 -5.62 -45.21 77.69
CA GLY A 474 -4.56 -46.18 77.45
C GLY A 474 -3.99 -46.77 78.74
N GLU A 475 -3.71 -45.95 79.75
CA GLU A 475 -3.29 -46.40 81.08
C GLU A 475 -4.34 -47.29 81.73
N ARG A 476 -5.63 -46.91 81.67
CA ARG A 476 -6.73 -47.75 82.17
C ARG A 476 -6.82 -49.07 81.41
N ALA A 477 -6.67 -49.06 80.09
CA ALA A 477 -6.69 -50.27 79.27
C ALA A 477 -5.50 -51.19 79.60
N ALA A 478 -4.30 -50.63 79.80
CA ALA A 478 -3.12 -51.36 80.24
C ALA A 478 -3.29 -51.94 81.65
N ALA A 479 -3.88 -51.18 82.59
CA ALA A 479 -4.22 -51.66 83.92
C ALA A 479 -5.24 -52.82 83.88
N ILE A 480 -6.27 -52.72 83.04
CA ILE A 480 -7.23 -53.82 82.80
C ILE A 480 -6.52 -55.04 82.17
N GLY A 481 -5.60 -54.82 81.23
CA GLY A 481 -4.78 -55.86 80.61
C GLY A 481 -3.88 -56.58 81.60
N ALA A 482 -3.17 -55.83 82.46
CA ALA A 482 -2.33 -56.36 83.52
C ALA A 482 -3.13 -57.13 84.57
N LEU A 483 -4.33 -56.64 84.94
CA LEU A 483 -5.26 -57.37 85.80
C LEU A 483 -5.69 -58.69 85.15
N ARG A 484 -6.03 -58.70 83.85
CA ARG A 484 -6.36 -59.94 83.11
C ARG A 484 -5.16 -60.89 83.00
N GLY A 485 -3.96 -60.37 82.79
CA GLY A 485 -2.71 -61.14 82.75
C GLY A 485 -2.38 -61.78 84.10
N SER A 486 -2.40 -61.00 85.17
CA SER A 486 -2.25 -61.46 86.57
C SER A 486 -3.31 -62.50 86.95
N TRP A 487 -4.55 -62.31 86.49
CA TRP A 487 -5.62 -63.28 86.73
C TRP A 487 -5.34 -64.58 85.98
N ARG A 488 -4.93 -64.52 84.70
CA ARG A 488 -4.48 -65.68 83.93
C ARG A 488 -3.29 -66.39 84.58
N GLU A 489 -2.25 -65.68 84.99
CA GLU A 489 -1.09 -66.27 85.66
C GLU A 489 -1.44 -66.90 87.00
N ARG A 490 -2.29 -66.28 87.82
CA ARG A 490 -2.78 -66.87 89.08
C ARG A 490 -3.60 -68.14 88.83
N VAL A 491 -4.45 -68.14 87.80
CA VAL A 491 -5.21 -69.34 87.38
C VAL A 491 -4.27 -70.44 86.86
N TRP A 492 -3.30 -70.11 86.01
CA TRP A 492 -2.31 -71.06 85.49
C TRP A 492 -1.34 -71.57 86.56
N ALA A 493 -0.94 -70.74 87.53
CA ALA A 493 -0.14 -71.15 88.67
C ALA A 493 -0.95 -72.04 89.63
N GLY A 494 -2.25 -71.78 89.80
CA GLY A 494 -3.17 -72.67 90.50
C GLY A 494 -3.31 -74.03 89.80
N LEU A 495 -3.43 -74.04 88.48
CA LEU A 495 -3.46 -75.26 87.67
C LEU A 495 -2.11 -76.02 87.70
N ARG A 496 -0.97 -75.33 87.67
CA ARG A 496 0.38 -75.94 87.76
C ARG A 496 0.73 -76.48 89.15
N ARG A 497 0.21 -75.88 90.23
CA ARG A 497 0.31 -76.48 91.59
C ARG A 497 -0.54 -77.74 91.72
N ARG A 498 -1.68 -77.81 91.04
CA ARG A 498 -2.54 -79.01 91.03
C ARG A 498 -2.00 -80.19 90.22
N TRP A 499 -1.05 -79.96 89.31
CA TRP A 499 -0.39 -81.02 88.53
C TRP A 499 0.94 -81.48 89.16
N ARG A 500 1.39 -80.90 90.29
CA ARG A 500 2.64 -81.26 90.99
C ARG A 500 2.47 -81.45 92.52
N GLY A 501 1.30 -81.89 92.97
CA GLY A 501 1.01 -82.30 94.35
C GLY A 501 0.08 -83.49 94.37
#